data_AF-A0A3D8U1J2-F1
#
_entry.id   AF-A0A3D8U1J2-F1
#
_cell.length_a   1.000
_cell.length_b   1.000
_cell.length_c   1.000
_cell.angle_alpha   90.00
_cell.angle_beta   90.00
_cell.angle_gamma   90.00
#
_symmetry.space_group_name_H-M   'P 1'
#
loop_
_entity.id
_entity.type
_entity.pdbx_description
1 polymer ?
#
loop_
_entity_poly.entity_id
_entity_poly.type
_entity_poly.pdbx_seq_one_letter_code
_entity_poly.pdbx_strand_id
1 'polypeptide(L)'
;MVNGTPSDWGGIYQDITLEAGSYLFWQTGDRLPLARCLHSGSSFTDAGTSDKPATITLTETTSLRFQLTLRAEHTYKDARVTPVLIKNK
;
A
#
# COMPACT_ATOMS: atom_id res chain seq x y z
N MET A 1 -10.68 8.70 6.45
CA MET A 1 -11.63 7.83 5.72
C MET A 1 -10.96 7.44 4.42
N VAL A 2 -10.90 6.15 4.08
CA VAL A 2 -10.39 5.71 2.77
C VAL A 2 -11.56 5.72 1.80
N ASN A 3 -11.43 6.41 0.66
CA ASN A 3 -12.41 6.39 -0.43
C ASN A 3 -11.94 5.35 -1.47
N GLY A 4 -12.78 4.36 -1.77
CA GLY A 4 -12.55 3.39 -2.85
C GLY A 4 -13.62 2.30 -2.86
N THR A 5 -13.80 1.62 -3.99
CA THR A 5 -14.79 0.54 -4.14
C THR A 5 -14.20 -0.76 -3.56
N PRO A 6 -14.81 -1.36 -2.52
CA PRO A 6 -14.43 -2.69 -2.07
C PRO A 6 -14.63 -3.69 -3.21
N SER A 7 -13.65 -4.56 -3.46
CA SER A 7 -13.87 -5.73 -4.33
C SER A 7 -14.41 -6.91 -3.53
N ASP A 8 -15.11 -7.83 -4.21
CA ASP A 8 -15.66 -9.08 -3.65
C ASP A 8 -14.59 -10.00 -3.02
N TRP A 9 -13.29 -9.68 -3.21
CA TRP A 9 -12.14 -10.39 -2.64
C TRP A 9 -11.23 -9.49 -1.77
N GLY A 10 -11.81 -8.46 -1.15
CA GLY A 10 -11.31 -7.92 0.12
C GLY A 10 -10.22 -6.85 0.02
N GLY A 11 -10.24 -6.01 -1.02
CA GLY A 11 -9.33 -4.87 -1.11
C GLY A 11 -10.00 -3.54 -1.38
N ILE A 12 -9.50 -2.47 -0.75
CA ILE A 12 -9.69 -1.10 -1.24
C ILE A 12 -8.48 -0.77 -2.13
N TYR A 13 -8.74 -0.35 -3.37
CA TYR A 13 -7.69 -0.06 -4.34
C TYR A 13 -7.56 1.44 -4.61
N GLN A 14 -6.33 1.86 -4.92
CA GLN A 14 -6.04 3.20 -5.38
C GLN A 14 -4.93 3.16 -6.42
N ASP A 15 -5.19 3.68 -7.62
CA ASP A 15 -4.19 3.83 -8.68
C ASP A 15 -3.52 5.21 -8.54
N ILE A 16 -2.19 5.25 -8.58
CA ILE A 16 -1.38 6.47 -8.47
C ILE A 16 -0.28 6.43 -9.53
N THR A 17 -0.16 7.50 -10.32
CA THR A 17 0.97 7.69 -11.23
C THR A 17 2.10 8.41 -10.50
N LEU A 18 3.27 7.80 -10.46
CA LEU A 18 4.48 8.32 -9.83
C LEU A 18 5.53 8.55 -10.90
N GLU A 19 6.25 9.67 -10.82
CA GLU A 19 7.43 9.90 -11.65
C GLU A 19 8.58 8.96 -11.26
N ALA A 20 9.61 8.90 -12.11
CA ALA A 20 10.88 8.28 -11.75
C ALA A 20 11.41 8.80 -10.40
N GLY A 21 11.98 7.90 -9.59
CA GLY A 21 12.51 8.21 -8.27
C GLY A 21 12.40 7.05 -7.30
N SER A 22 12.92 7.28 -6.10
CA SER A 22 12.81 6.36 -4.97
C SER A 22 11.71 6.81 -4.03
N TYR A 23 10.91 5.88 -3.55
CA TYR A 23 9.79 6.12 -2.66
C TYR A 23 9.87 5.18 -1.46
N LEU A 24 9.46 5.67 -0.30
CA LEU A 24 9.25 4.89 0.89
C LEU A 24 7.75 4.64 1.07
N PHE A 25 7.39 3.40 1.31
CA PHE A 25 6.02 2.93 1.51
C PHE A 25 5.90 2.16 2.82
N TRP A 26 5.02 2.63 3.70
CA TRP A 26 4.79 2.00 5.00
C TRP A 26 3.36 2.22 5.46
N GLN A 27 3.02 1.63 6.60
CA GLN A 27 1.75 1.81 7.26
C GLN A 27 1.95 2.31 8.70
N THR A 28 1.00 3.11 9.15
CA THR A 28 0.87 3.56 10.54
C THR A 28 -0.45 3.04 11.12
N GLY A 29 -0.48 2.89 12.44
CA GLY A 29 -1.61 2.28 13.16
C GLY A 29 -1.42 0.78 13.33
N ASP A 30 -2.47 0.01 13.09
CA ASP A 30 -2.45 -1.45 13.25
C ASP A 30 -1.58 -2.15 12.21
N ARG A 31 -1.20 -3.40 12.50
CA ARG A 31 -0.45 -4.23 11.56
C ARG A 31 -1.32 -4.84 10.46
N LEU A 32 -2.63 -4.92 10.70
CA LEU A 32 -3.61 -5.47 9.77
C LEU A 32 -4.84 -4.54 9.74
N PRO A 33 -5.52 -4.39 8.59
CA PRO A 33 -5.23 -4.97 7.27
C PRO A 33 -3.89 -4.55 6.64
N LEU A 34 -3.42 -5.29 5.63
CA LEU A 34 -2.13 -5.00 5.01
C LEU A 34 -2.27 -4.08 3.81
N ALA A 35 -1.49 -3.00 3.80
CA ALA A 35 -1.32 -2.19 2.60
C ALA A 35 -0.21 -2.77 1.71
N ARG A 36 -0.41 -2.74 0.39
CA ARG A 36 0.48 -3.33 -0.61
C ARG A 36 0.55 -2.45 -1.85
N CYS A 37 1.69 -2.43 -2.51
CA CYS A 37 1.84 -1.90 -3.85
C CYS A 37 1.87 -3.05 -4.87
N LEU A 38 0.99 -3.00 -5.85
CA LEU A 38 0.90 -3.88 -7.00
C LEU A 38 1.55 -3.18 -8.19
N HIS A 39 2.69 -3.71 -8.65
CA HIS A 39 3.37 -3.23 -9.83
C HIS A 39 3.31 -4.29 -10.95
N SER A 40 2.98 -3.88 -12.17
CA SER A 40 2.76 -4.77 -13.32
C SER A 40 4.02 -5.50 -13.81
N GLY A 41 5.19 -5.22 -13.23
CA GLY A 41 6.50 -5.74 -13.64
C GLY A 41 7.13 -6.82 -12.76
N SER A 42 6.40 -7.36 -11.76
CA SER A 42 6.81 -8.38 -10.77
C SER A 42 7.17 -7.85 -9.38
N SER A 43 6.69 -8.59 -8.38
CA SER A 43 6.80 -8.39 -6.93
C SER A 43 5.80 -7.41 -6.31
N PHE A 44 5.15 -7.89 -5.25
CA PHE A 44 4.36 -7.06 -4.33
C PHE A 44 5.32 -6.38 -3.36
N THR A 45 5.17 -5.08 -3.17
CA THR A 45 5.86 -4.38 -2.08
C THR A 45 4.86 -4.19 -0.94
N ASP A 46 4.99 -4.98 0.11
CA ASP A 46 4.16 -4.82 1.31
C ASP A 46 4.53 -3.51 2.01
N ALA A 47 3.52 -2.78 2.49
CA ALA A 47 3.75 -1.68 3.40
C ALA A 47 4.38 -2.24 4.67
N GLY A 48 5.64 -1.88 4.90
CA GLY A 48 6.29 -2.17 6.17
C GLY A 48 5.67 -1.34 7.31
N THR A 49 6.01 -1.65 8.55
CA THR A 49 5.65 -0.80 9.69
C THR A 49 6.46 0.49 9.66
N SER A 50 6.03 1.52 10.40
CA SER A 50 6.71 2.83 10.41
C SER A 50 8.20 2.78 10.77
N ASP A 51 8.64 1.76 11.51
CA ASP A 51 10.04 1.50 11.86
C ASP A 51 10.84 0.74 10.78
N LYS A 52 10.14 0.12 9.82
CA LYS A 52 10.73 -0.70 8.74
C LYS A 52 10.01 -0.46 7.42
N PRO A 53 10.12 0.75 6.83
CA PRO A 53 9.44 1.06 5.58
C PRO A 53 9.97 0.21 4.43
N ALA A 54 9.12 -0.07 3.45
CA ALA A 54 9.53 -0.71 2.20
C ALA A 54 9.94 0.36 1.18
N THR A 55 10.90 0.03 0.31
CA THR A 55 11.39 0.95 -0.73
C THR A 55 10.87 0.53 -2.10
N ILE A 56 10.39 1.50 -2.87
CA ILE A 56 9.97 1.35 -4.26
C ILE A 56 10.87 2.25 -5.12
N THR A 57 11.53 1.69 -6.11
CA THR A 57 12.40 2.44 -7.02
C THR A 57 11.84 2.37 -8.43
N LEU A 58 11.60 3.53 -9.04
CA LEU A 58 11.09 3.67 -10.40
C LEU A 58 12.12 4.37 -11.27
N THR A 59 12.40 3.81 -12.44
CA THR A 59 13.31 4.41 -13.44
C THR A 59 12.60 5.35 -14.41
N GLU A 60 11.28 5.27 -14.47
CA GLU A 60 10.42 6.07 -15.35
C GLU A 60 9.07 6.34 -14.68
N THR A 61 8.30 7.26 -15.25
CA THR A 61 6.95 7.55 -14.77
C THR A 61 6.07 6.31 -14.94
N THR A 62 5.54 5.81 -13.82
CA THR A 62 4.85 4.52 -13.75
C THR A 62 3.52 4.66 -13.00
N SER A 63 2.47 4.06 -13.53
CA SER A 63 1.21 3.89 -12.79
C SER A 63 1.28 2.66 -11.89
N LEU A 64 1.12 2.86 -10.59
CA LEU A 64 1.10 1.81 -9.59
C LEU A 64 -0.30 1.66 -9.01
N ARG A 65 -0.67 0.42 -8.66
CA ARG A 65 -1.92 0.13 -7.97
C ARG A 65 -1.64 -0.21 -6.52
N PHE A 66 -2.15 0.57 -5.59
CA PHE A 66 -2.10 0.26 -4.17
C PHE A 66 -3.35 -0.51 -3.76
N GLN A 67 -3.20 -1.42 -2.82
CA GLN A 67 -4.28 -2.22 -2.27
C GLN A 67 -4.18 -2.25 -0.74
N LEU A 68 -5.29 -2.04 -0.05
CA LEU A 68 -5.45 -2.37 1.36
C LEU A 68 -6.24 -3.67 1.47
N THR A 69 -5.59 -4.77 1.86
CA THR A 69 -6.16 -6.12 1.88
C THR A 69 -6.61 -6.54 3.28
N LEU A 70 -7.89 -6.87 3.42
CA LEU A 70 -8.44 -7.55 4.60
C LEU A 70 -8.06 -9.05 4.55
N ARG A 71 -7.72 -9.62 5.69
CA ARG A 71 -7.41 -11.03 5.86
C ARG A 71 -8.63 -11.75 6.43
N ALA A 72 -9.09 -12.79 5.74
CA ALA A 72 -10.30 -13.53 6.11
C ALA A 72 -10.16 -14.22 7.50
N GLU A 73 -8.93 -14.54 7.92
CA GLU A 73 -8.63 -15.12 9.21
C GLU A 73 -8.64 -14.11 10.39
N HIS A 74 -8.84 -12.81 10.13
CA HIS A 74 -8.84 -11.78 11.16
C HIS A 74 -10.21 -11.14 11.35
N THR A 75 -10.62 -11.01 12.62
CA THR A 75 -11.73 -10.14 13.00
C THR A 75 -11.17 -8.74 13.29
N TYR A 76 -11.69 -7.74 12.59
CA TYR A 76 -11.29 -6.35 12.74
C TYR A 76 -12.28 -5.61 13.64
N LYS A 77 -11.89 -5.31 14.88
CA LYS A 77 -12.66 -4.43 15.76
C LYS A 77 -11.91 -3.11 15.92
N ASP A 78 -12.49 -2.03 15.42
CA ASP A 78 -11.93 -0.67 15.49
C ASP A 78 -10.51 -0.51 14.91
N ALA A 79 -10.07 -1.45 14.05
CA ALA A 79 -8.74 -1.42 13.45
C ALA A 79 -8.57 -0.22 12.52
N ARG A 80 -7.44 0.48 12.67
CA ARG A 80 -7.09 1.67 11.89
C ARG A 80 -5.70 1.50 11.30
N VAL A 81 -5.66 1.45 9.98
CA VAL A 81 -4.42 1.42 9.20
C VAL A 81 -4.41 2.62 8.27
N THR A 82 -3.29 3.34 8.24
CA THR A 82 -3.05 4.44 7.30
C THR A 82 -1.79 4.16 6.49
N PRO A 83 -1.92 3.78 5.21
CA PRO A 83 -0.80 3.69 4.30
C PRO A 83 -0.20 5.07 4.06
N VAL A 84 1.13 5.13 4.01
CA VAL A 84 1.90 6.35 3.79
C VAL A 84 2.91 6.08 2.68
N LEU A 85 2.94 6.97 1.69
CA LEU A 85 3.87 6.95 0.57
C LEU A 85 4.57 8.30 0.49
N ILE A 86 5.89 8.31 0.54
CA ILE A 86 6.71 9.53 0.45
C ILE A 86 7.82 9.34 -0.59
N LYS A 87 8.04 10.34 -1.44
CA LYS A 87 9.19 10.39 -2.34
C LYS A 87 10.46 10.67 -1.52
N ASN A 88 11.44 9.77 -1.57
CA ASN A 88 12.78 10.05 -1.05
C ASN A 88 13.42 11.14 -1.93
N LYS A 89 14.11 12.08 -1.29
CA LYS A 89 14.85 13.15 -1.96
C LYS A 89 15.97 12.60 -2.84
#